data_AF-A0A2D9BEE8-F1
#
_entry.id   AF-A0A2D9BEE8-F1
#
_cell.length_a   1.000
_cell.length_b   1.000
_cell.length_c   1.000
_cell.angle_alpha   90.00
_cell.angle_beta   90.00
_cell.angle_gamma   90.00
#
_symmetry.space_group_name_H-M   'P 1'
#
loop_
_entity.id
_entity.type
_entity.pdbx_description
1 polymer ?
#
loop_
_entity_poly.entity_id
_entity_poly.type
_entity_poly.pdbx_seq_one_letter_code
_entity_poly.pdbx_strand_id
1 'polypeptide(L)'
;MAERQVFGDDYYYWKLYNSAEQLKELSDSGKREKLLNPKASSLTFYEKGAWALTLLRQKIGDEPFKTAIKNYLEAYQFKNVSTDNFLAEVKKVTEIDISGWEADWLQQSAFKAEQALDYLSQSTFMKSYFEISALRNVPFTEKKNELSFALTAPNDFIGQEAVYQLSGESIAQTLPLYKKALKSDNLYVRQALANTLSPIPQELQTEYESLLKDKSYVTQEAALYNLWLNFPKEKADYLNEMKGVEGFQNKNIRQLWLVLALVTEGYELDKKQRYASELINYSSKEFSFEVREKSFEFINELKMYTSEALKNLVNASTHHNWRFKKYARNLLDEVMENSVYKKQLEGLLSQLPKKEQQFLQAKLSE
;
A
#
# COMPACT_ATOMS: atom_id res chain seq x y z
N MET A 1 11.94 -15.45 -1.89
CA MET A 1 13.38 -15.74 -2.09
C MET A 1 14.02 -14.85 -3.16
N ALA A 2 13.38 -14.60 -4.30
CA ALA A 2 13.91 -13.66 -5.32
C ALA A 2 14.05 -12.22 -4.79
N GLU A 3 13.02 -11.70 -4.11
CA GLU A 3 13.07 -10.36 -3.50
C GLU A 3 14.19 -10.21 -2.46
N ARG A 4 14.50 -11.26 -1.68
CA ARG A 4 15.61 -11.25 -0.72
C ARG A 4 16.96 -11.05 -1.41
N GLN A 5 17.16 -11.58 -2.62
CA GLN A 5 18.38 -11.37 -3.40
C GLN A 5 18.50 -9.94 -3.96
N VAL A 6 17.37 -9.28 -4.21
CA VAL A 6 17.32 -7.94 -4.80
C VAL A 6 17.36 -6.85 -3.71
N PHE A 7 16.61 -7.04 -2.64
CA PHE A 7 16.36 -6.04 -1.58
C PHE A 7 17.07 -6.36 -0.26
N GLY A 8 17.72 -7.52 -0.15
CA GLY A 8 18.49 -7.92 1.03
C GLY A 8 17.68 -8.58 2.15
N ASP A 9 18.40 -8.92 3.21
CA ASP A 9 17.87 -9.69 4.34
C ASP A 9 16.91 -8.88 5.21
N ASP A 10 17.22 -7.62 5.48
CA ASP A 10 16.38 -6.74 6.32
C ASP A 10 14.99 -6.57 5.70
N TYR A 11 14.91 -6.32 4.40
CA TYR A 11 13.64 -6.27 3.66
C TYR A 11 12.86 -7.59 3.76
N TYR A 12 13.55 -8.72 3.62
CA TYR A 12 12.91 -10.04 3.72
C TYR A 12 12.30 -10.27 5.10
N TYR A 13 13.06 -10.01 6.17
CA TYR A 13 12.57 -10.15 7.54
C TYR A 13 11.45 -9.14 7.84
N TRP A 14 11.56 -7.92 7.34
CA TRP A 14 10.50 -6.91 7.46
C TRP A 14 9.20 -7.36 6.80
N LYS A 15 9.26 -7.91 5.58
CA LYS A 15 8.08 -8.45 4.89
C LYS A 15 7.44 -9.59 5.67
N LEU A 16 8.26 -10.50 6.20
CA LEU A 16 7.79 -11.58 7.06
C LEU A 16 7.10 -11.01 8.31
N TYR A 17 7.73 -10.08 9.02
CA TYR A 17 7.13 -9.45 10.19
C TYR A 17 5.76 -8.82 9.89
N ASN A 18 5.64 -8.00 8.85
CA ASN A 18 4.36 -7.40 8.47
C ASN A 18 3.28 -8.46 8.18
N SER A 19 3.65 -9.52 7.47
CA SER A 19 2.72 -10.63 7.18
C SER A 19 2.31 -11.39 8.44
N ALA A 20 3.21 -11.55 9.42
CA ALA A 20 2.89 -12.15 10.72
C ALA A 20 1.92 -11.29 11.52
N GLU A 21 2.10 -9.96 11.54
CA GLU A 21 1.16 -9.04 12.20
C GLU A 21 -0.24 -9.13 11.58
N GLN A 22 -0.34 -9.14 10.25
CA GLN A 22 -1.61 -9.31 9.53
C GLN A 22 -2.30 -10.65 9.84
N LEU A 23 -1.53 -11.74 9.85
CA LEU A 23 -2.06 -13.08 10.16
C LEU A 23 -2.47 -13.20 11.62
N LYS A 24 -1.74 -12.55 12.53
CA LYS A 24 -2.08 -12.47 13.95
C LYS A 24 -3.39 -11.71 14.13
N GLU A 25 -3.52 -10.53 13.53
CA GLU A 25 -4.77 -9.73 13.60
C GLU A 25 -5.97 -10.49 13.02
N LEU A 26 -5.81 -11.17 11.89
CA LEU A 26 -6.86 -12.02 11.32
C LEU A 26 -7.26 -13.15 12.29
N SER A 27 -6.27 -13.78 12.94
CA SER A 27 -6.49 -14.85 13.91
C SER A 27 -7.16 -14.34 15.20
N ASP A 28 -6.77 -13.16 15.69
CA ASP A 28 -7.28 -12.55 16.91
C ASP A 28 -8.70 -12.00 16.72
N SER A 29 -9.03 -11.52 15.51
CA SER A 29 -10.39 -11.10 15.12
C SER A 29 -11.36 -12.28 14.84
N GLY A 30 -10.94 -13.52 15.11
CA GLY A 30 -11.77 -14.72 14.98
C GLY A 30 -11.87 -15.30 13.57
N LYS A 31 -11.22 -14.69 12.57
CA LYS A 31 -11.22 -15.13 11.16
C LYS A 31 -10.13 -16.17 10.88
N ARG A 32 -10.00 -17.17 11.75
CA ARG A 32 -8.94 -18.19 11.71
C ARG A 32 -9.16 -19.17 10.58
N GLU A 33 -8.12 -19.43 9.78
CA GLU A 33 -8.20 -20.32 8.62
C GLU A 33 -7.05 -21.34 8.61
N LYS A 34 -7.39 -22.59 8.29
CA LYS A 34 -6.38 -23.63 8.00
C LYS A 34 -5.77 -23.35 6.64
N LEU A 35 -4.47 -23.60 6.47
CA LEU A 35 -3.83 -23.45 5.17
C LEU A 35 -4.41 -24.42 4.13
N LEU A 36 -4.85 -25.60 4.59
CA LEU A 36 -5.47 -26.62 3.73
C LEU A 36 -6.95 -26.36 3.42
N ASN A 37 -7.54 -25.26 3.88
CA ASN A 37 -8.93 -24.93 3.54
C ASN A 37 -9.00 -24.42 2.09
N PRO A 38 -9.67 -25.10 1.15
CA PRO A 38 -9.75 -24.67 -0.25
C PRO A 38 -10.51 -23.34 -0.44
N LYS A 39 -11.23 -22.87 0.58
CA LYS A 39 -11.95 -21.59 0.59
C LYS A 39 -11.24 -20.52 1.42
N ALA A 40 -9.99 -20.73 1.80
CA ALA A 40 -9.24 -19.74 2.58
C ALA A 40 -9.01 -18.44 1.81
N SER A 41 -8.75 -17.38 2.55
CA SER A 41 -8.39 -16.08 1.98
C SER A 41 -7.02 -16.11 1.28
N SER A 42 -6.79 -15.14 0.40
CA SER A 42 -5.47 -14.91 -0.19
C SER A 42 -4.39 -14.69 0.87
N LEU A 43 -4.72 -14.00 1.97
CA LEU A 43 -3.79 -13.78 3.08
C LEU A 43 -3.32 -15.13 3.68
N THR A 44 -4.25 -16.07 3.87
CA THR A 44 -3.91 -17.42 4.33
C THR A 44 -3.09 -18.18 3.28
N PHE A 45 -3.51 -18.22 2.02
CA PHE A 45 -2.79 -19.00 1.02
C PHE A 45 -1.36 -18.50 0.75
N TYR A 46 -1.20 -17.18 0.60
CA TYR A 46 0.09 -16.60 0.24
C TYR A 46 0.98 -16.37 1.47
N GLU A 47 0.48 -15.66 2.49
CA GLU A 47 1.33 -15.26 3.61
C GLU A 47 1.53 -16.39 4.62
N LYS A 48 0.45 -17.08 5.06
CA LYS A 48 0.61 -18.25 5.95
C LYS A 48 1.33 -19.41 5.24
N GLY A 49 1.11 -19.57 3.93
CA GLY A 49 1.87 -20.49 3.10
C GLY A 49 3.37 -20.16 3.02
N ALA A 50 3.73 -18.88 2.85
CA ALA A 50 5.11 -18.43 2.88
C ALA A 50 5.78 -18.69 4.25
N TRP A 51 5.06 -18.46 5.35
CA TRP A 51 5.52 -18.81 6.69
C TRP A 51 5.72 -20.32 6.87
N ALA A 52 4.76 -21.13 6.43
CA ALA A 52 4.86 -22.59 6.52
C ALA A 52 6.13 -23.10 5.81
N LEU A 53 6.40 -22.61 4.59
CA LEU A 53 7.62 -22.98 3.85
C LEU A 53 8.90 -22.45 4.50
N THR A 54 8.86 -21.24 5.07
CA THR A 54 10.00 -20.61 5.75
C THR A 54 10.44 -21.44 6.97
N LEU A 55 9.48 -21.83 7.81
CA LEU A 55 9.74 -22.62 9.01
C LEU A 55 10.03 -24.08 8.68
N LEU A 56 9.48 -24.62 7.59
CA LEU A 56 9.89 -25.93 7.09
C LEU A 56 11.38 -25.90 6.71
N ARG A 57 11.80 -24.91 5.92
CA ARG A 57 13.21 -24.72 5.52
C ARG A 57 14.13 -24.58 6.73
N GLN A 58 13.73 -23.80 7.73
CA GLN A 58 14.48 -23.68 8.99
C GLN A 58 14.61 -25.05 9.69
N LYS A 59 13.52 -25.81 9.74
CA LYS A 59 13.45 -27.08 10.47
C LYS A 59 14.27 -28.19 9.80
N ILE A 60 14.23 -28.32 8.48
CA ILE A 60 14.89 -29.41 7.75
C ILE A 60 16.24 -29.02 7.12
N GLY A 61 16.57 -27.73 7.13
CA GLY A 61 17.77 -27.19 6.51
C GLY A 61 17.60 -26.84 5.03
N ASP A 62 18.50 -25.97 4.55
CA ASP A 62 18.46 -25.41 3.19
C ASP A 62 18.57 -26.45 2.08
N GLU A 63 19.53 -27.36 2.19
CA GLU A 63 19.81 -28.35 1.14
C GLU A 63 18.69 -29.40 1.02
N PRO A 64 18.20 -30.01 2.11
CA PRO A 64 17.01 -30.87 2.04
C PRO A 64 15.78 -30.12 1.51
N PHE A 65 15.55 -28.88 1.94
CA PHE A 65 14.42 -28.09 1.46
C PHE A 65 14.48 -27.84 -0.06
N LYS A 66 15.61 -27.38 -0.59
CA LYS A 66 15.78 -27.17 -2.04
C LYS A 66 15.61 -28.48 -2.83
N THR A 67 16.16 -29.58 -2.30
CA THR A 67 16.06 -30.90 -2.92
C THR A 67 14.62 -31.39 -2.96
N ALA A 68 13.85 -31.22 -1.88
CA ALA A 68 12.42 -31.55 -1.85
C ALA A 68 11.63 -30.78 -2.90
N ILE A 69 11.87 -29.47 -3.02
CA ILE A 69 11.20 -28.61 -4.01
C ILE A 69 11.54 -29.07 -5.44
N LYS A 70 12.82 -29.34 -5.72
CA LYS A 70 13.25 -29.83 -7.03
C LYS A 70 12.59 -31.18 -7.37
N ASN A 71 12.67 -32.15 -6.48
CA ASN A 71 12.09 -33.48 -6.68
C ASN A 71 10.57 -33.41 -6.91
N TYR A 72 9.88 -32.57 -6.16
CA TYR A 72 8.45 -32.33 -6.32
C TYR A 72 8.11 -31.75 -7.70
N LEU A 73 8.81 -30.70 -8.13
CA LEU A 73 8.56 -30.08 -9.42
C LEU A 73 8.85 -31.03 -10.59
N GLU A 74 9.91 -31.82 -10.52
CA GLU A 74 10.28 -32.78 -11.57
C GLU A 74 9.34 -33.99 -11.60
N ALA A 75 9.01 -34.57 -10.44
CA ALA A 75 8.18 -35.78 -10.37
C ALA A 75 6.72 -35.54 -10.79
N TYR A 76 6.20 -34.35 -10.51
CA TYR A 76 4.79 -34.00 -10.72
C TYR A 76 4.55 -32.95 -11.81
N GLN A 77 5.55 -32.64 -12.62
CA GLN A 77 5.41 -31.74 -13.76
C GLN A 77 4.22 -32.16 -14.64
N PHE A 78 3.36 -31.20 -14.98
CA PHE A 78 2.14 -31.39 -15.80
C PHE A 78 1.06 -32.31 -15.21
N LYS A 79 1.12 -32.64 -13.91
CA LYS A 79 0.13 -33.47 -13.22
C LYS A 79 -0.72 -32.65 -12.25
N ASN A 80 -1.88 -33.19 -11.89
CA ASN A 80 -2.64 -32.72 -10.73
C ASN A 80 -1.95 -33.20 -9.45
N VAL A 81 -1.85 -32.31 -8.46
CA VAL A 81 -1.11 -32.55 -7.22
C VAL A 81 -1.93 -32.11 -6.01
N SER A 82 -1.70 -32.76 -4.88
CA SER A 82 -2.18 -32.34 -3.57
C SER A 82 -1.00 -32.00 -2.65
N THR A 83 -1.30 -31.48 -1.46
CA THR A 83 -0.29 -31.25 -0.42
C THR A 83 0.45 -32.53 -0.04
N ASP A 84 -0.21 -33.69 -0.07
CA ASP A 84 0.42 -34.98 0.27
C ASP A 84 1.57 -35.33 -0.68
N ASN A 85 1.46 -34.97 -1.96
CA ASN A 85 2.54 -35.16 -2.93
C ASN A 85 3.79 -34.37 -2.52
N PHE A 86 3.63 -33.14 -2.06
CA PHE A 86 4.74 -32.32 -1.58
C PHE A 86 5.35 -32.90 -0.30
N LEU A 87 4.51 -33.27 0.67
CA LEU A 87 4.96 -33.86 1.94
C LEU A 87 5.72 -35.16 1.73
N ALA A 88 5.32 -35.98 0.75
CA ALA A 88 6.03 -37.20 0.40
C ALA A 88 7.46 -36.92 -0.09
N GLU A 89 7.68 -35.89 -0.91
CA GLU A 89 9.03 -35.53 -1.37
C GLU A 89 9.89 -34.94 -0.24
N VAL A 90 9.29 -34.17 0.67
CA VAL A 90 10.00 -33.67 1.87
C VAL A 90 10.48 -34.83 2.74
N LYS A 91 9.60 -35.81 3.02
CA LYS A 91 9.92 -36.98 3.86
C LYS A 91 10.99 -37.91 3.26
N LYS A 92 11.24 -37.84 1.95
CA LYS A 92 12.32 -38.62 1.29
C LYS A 92 13.71 -38.04 1.50
N VAL A 93 13.82 -36.75 1.80
CA VAL A 93 15.11 -36.02 1.80
C VAL A 93 15.57 -35.60 3.20
N THR A 94 14.82 -35.95 4.24
CA THR A 94 15.18 -35.66 5.64
C THR A 94 14.69 -36.75 6.57
N GLU A 95 15.48 -37.05 7.60
CA GLU A 95 15.09 -37.92 8.72
C GLU A 95 14.41 -37.14 9.85
N ILE A 96 14.36 -35.81 9.75
CA ILE A 96 13.75 -34.94 10.76
C ILE A 96 12.23 -35.11 10.71
N ASP A 97 11.62 -35.45 11.85
CA ASP A 97 10.17 -35.52 11.95
C ASP A 97 9.53 -34.13 11.79
N ILE A 98 8.68 -34.01 10.76
CA ILE A 98 7.92 -32.80 10.42
C ILE A 98 6.46 -32.84 10.89
N SER A 99 6.02 -33.89 11.59
CA SER A 99 4.62 -34.06 12.03
C SER A 99 4.11 -32.85 12.83
N GLY A 100 4.92 -32.33 13.76
CA GLY A 100 4.59 -31.12 14.54
C GLY A 100 4.45 -29.87 13.67
N TRP A 101 5.29 -29.73 12.64
CA TRP A 101 5.18 -28.63 11.68
C TRP A 101 3.90 -28.76 10.83
N GLU A 102 3.54 -29.97 10.39
CA GLU A 102 2.30 -30.21 9.64
C GLU A 102 1.07 -29.82 10.48
N ALA A 103 1.04 -30.24 11.74
CA ALA A 103 -0.03 -29.89 12.67
C ALA A 103 -0.13 -28.37 12.87
N ASP A 104 1.00 -27.71 13.07
CA ASP A 104 1.05 -26.29 13.44
C ASP A 104 0.81 -25.32 12.28
N TRP A 105 1.30 -25.64 11.09
CA TRP A 105 1.29 -24.71 9.95
C TRP A 105 0.29 -25.06 8.87
N LEU A 106 -0.06 -26.35 8.72
CA LEU A 106 -1.03 -26.79 7.71
C LEU A 106 -2.44 -26.95 8.30
N GLN A 107 -2.53 -27.60 9.47
CA GLN A 107 -3.80 -28.06 10.03
C GLN A 107 -4.41 -27.11 11.06
N GLN A 108 -3.57 -26.41 11.84
CA GLN A 108 -4.04 -25.44 12.83
C GLN A 108 -4.64 -24.21 12.15
N SER A 109 -5.78 -23.74 12.67
CA SER A 109 -6.43 -22.52 12.14
C SER A 109 -5.85 -21.25 12.76
N ALA A 110 -5.50 -21.29 14.05
CA ALA A 110 -4.81 -20.19 14.73
C ALA A 110 -3.41 -19.96 14.13
N PHE A 111 -3.00 -18.69 14.03
CA PHE A 111 -1.65 -18.35 13.61
C PHE A 111 -0.65 -18.61 14.74
N LYS A 112 0.51 -19.22 14.42
CA LYS A 112 1.56 -19.59 15.37
C LYS A 112 2.52 -18.43 15.59
N ALA A 113 2.02 -17.37 16.23
CA ALA A 113 2.73 -16.11 16.42
C ALA A 113 4.05 -16.27 17.19
N GLU A 114 4.10 -17.14 18.21
CA GLU A 114 5.30 -17.40 19.00
C GLU A 114 6.45 -17.97 18.15
N GLN A 115 6.17 -19.00 17.35
CA GLN A 115 7.16 -19.58 16.43
C GLN A 115 7.63 -18.58 15.36
N ALA A 116 6.72 -17.74 14.86
CA ALA A 116 7.07 -16.68 13.93
C ALA A 116 8.00 -15.65 14.60
N LEU A 117 7.69 -15.24 15.84
CA LEU A 117 8.51 -14.30 16.60
C LEU A 117 9.90 -14.87 16.91
N ASP A 118 9.99 -16.14 17.29
CA ASP A 118 11.27 -16.83 17.52
C ASP A 118 12.14 -16.86 16.27
N TYR A 119 11.53 -17.10 15.10
CA TYR A 119 12.24 -17.04 13.82
C TYR A 119 12.72 -15.62 13.49
N LEU A 120 11.84 -14.62 13.61
CA LEU A 120 12.19 -13.22 13.36
C LEU A 120 13.32 -12.75 14.28
N SER A 121 13.29 -13.17 15.54
CA SER A 121 14.30 -12.84 16.55
C SER A 121 15.68 -13.41 16.27
N GLN A 122 15.89 -14.20 15.21
CA GLN A 122 17.23 -14.59 14.76
C GLN A 122 17.93 -13.49 13.96
N SER A 123 17.17 -12.56 13.38
CA SER A 123 17.71 -11.41 12.67
C SER A 123 18.17 -10.33 13.63
N THR A 124 19.40 -9.85 13.46
CA THR A 124 19.93 -8.70 14.22
C THR A 124 19.10 -7.45 13.98
N PHE A 125 18.67 -7.22 12.74
CA PHE A 125 17.77 -6.13 12.38
C PHE A 125 16.44 -6.23 13.15
N MET A 126 15.80 -7.40 13.17
CA MET A 126 14.51 -7.55 13.87
C MET A 126 14.65 -7.37 15.37
N LYS A 127 15.74 -7.83 15.98
CA LYS A 127 16.02 -7.55 17.40
C LYS A 127 16.06 -6.05 17.67
N SER A 128 16.85 -5.31 16.91
CA SER A 128 16.93 -3.85 17.06
C SER A 128 15.61 -3.16 16.75
N TYR A 129 14.84 -3.64 15.77
CA TYR A 129 13.49 -3.13 15.50
C TYR A 129 12.55 -3.36 16.70
N PHE A 130 12.56 -4.56 17.29
CA PHE A 130 11.74 -4.88 18.46
C PHE A 130 12.14 -4.08 19.70
N GLU A 131 13.43 -3.81 19.90
CA GLU A 131 13.91 -2.93 20.97
C GLU A 131 13.29 -1.52 20.84
N ILE A 132 13.29 -0.94 19.64
CA ILE A 132 12.66 0.36 19.41
C ILE A 132 11.14 0.26 19.53
N SER A 133 10.51 -0.74 18.93
CA SER A 133 9.05 -0.94 18.97
C SER A 133 8.51 -1.10 20.39
N ALA A 134 9.25 -1.76 21.28
CA ALA A 134 8.89 -1.94 22.68
C ALA A 134 8.80 -0.60 23.46
N LEU A 135 9.42 0.47 22.96
CA LEU A 135 9.39 1.80 23.58
C LEU A 135 8.04 2.52 23.43
N ARG A 136 7.08 1.98 22.65
CA ARG A 136 5.75 2.61 22.46
C ARG A 136 5.06 2.97 23.78
N ASN A 137 5.18 2.11 24.79
CA ASN A 137 4.55 2.30 26.11
C ASN A 137 5.48 2.96 27.14
N VAL A 138 6.67 3.40 26.74
CA VAL A 138 7.63 4.10 27.59
C VAL A 138 7.37 5.62 27.51
N PRO A 139 7.43 6.36 28.64
CA PRO A 139 7.31 7.82 28.61
C PRO A 139 8.32 8.47 27.65
N PHE A 140 7.88 9.48 26.88
CA PHE A 140 8.74 10.13 25.88
C PHE A 140 10.09 10.61 26.43
N THR A 141 10.10 11.15 27.64
CA THR A 141 11.31 11.63 28.30
C THR A 141 12.36 10.56 28.50
N GLU A 142 11.96 9.30 28.64
CA GLU A 142 12.84 8.15 28.86
C GLU A 142 13.30 7.51 27.55
N LYS A 143 12.47 7.51 26.50
CA LYS A 143 12.80 6.91 25.18
C LYS A 143 13.44 7.87 24.17
N LYS A 144 13.54 9.16 24.50
CA LYS A 144 13.94 10.22 23.54
C LYS A 144 15.30 9.95 22.87
N ASN A 145 16.27 9.44 23.61
CA ASN A 145 17.63 9.25 23.10
C ASN A 145 17.70 8.07 22.11
N GLU A 146 16.99 7.00 22.43
CA GLU A 146 16.83 5.78 21.64
C GLU A 146 16.13 6.11 20.33
N LEU A 147 15.02 6.87 20.39
CA LEU A 147 14.33 7.35 19.18
C LEU A 147 15.23 8.27 18.35
N SER A 148 15.95 9.19 18.99
CA SER A 148 16.90 10.05 18.28
C SER A 148 17.96 9.22 17.56
N PHE A 149 18.54 8.21 18.20
CA PHE A 149 19.53 7.32 17.58
C PHE A 149 18.93 6.55 16.39
N ALA A 150 17.75 5.96 16.58
CA ALA A 150 17.02 5.21 15.56
C ALA A 150 16.74 6.01 14.29
N LEU A 151 16.43 7.31 14.39
CA LEU A 151 16.21 8.19 13.24
C LEU A 151 17.44 8.35 12.31
N THR A 152 18.63 8.06 12.82
CA THR A 152 19.91 8.12 12.09
C THR A 152 20.53 6.76 11.85
N ALA A 153 19.88 5.68 12.26
CA ALA A 153 20.38 4.34 12.02
C ALA A 153 20.38 4.05 10.51
N PRO A 154 21.35 3.30 9.99
CA PRO A 154 21.42 2.92 8.57
C PRO A 154 20.44 1.77 8.26
N ASN A 155 19.20 1.86 8.75
CA ASN A 155 18.15 0.90 8.49
C ASN A 155 16.80 1.60 8.27
N ASP A 156 16.16 1.22 7.17
CA ASP A 156 14.94 1.84 6.64
C ASP A 156 13.76 1.79 7.60
N PHE A 157 13.57 0.67 8.30
CA PHE A 157 12.34 0.41 9.06
C PHE A 157 12.45 0.85 10.52
N ILE A 158 13.65 0.81 11.11
CA ILE A 158 13.89 1.29 12.48
C ILE A 158 13.63 2.79 12.59
N GLY A 159 14.12 3.57 11.63
CA GLY A 159 13.87 5.01 11.62
C GLY A 159 12.38 5.35 11.42
N GLN A 160 11.64 4.56 10.63
CA GLN A 160 10.19 4.73 10.48
C GLN A 160 9.45 4.50 11.79
N GLU A 161 9.77 3.42 12.51
CA GLU A 161 9.17 3.14 13.81
C GLU A 161 9.43 4.28 14.80
N ALA A 162 10.64 4.84 14.78
CA ALA A 162 10.96 5.98 15.62
C ALA A 162 10.08 7.21 15.29
N VAL A 163 9.83 7.49 14.00
CA VAL A 163 8.92 8.56 13.58
C VAL A 163 7.49 8.29 14.05
N TYR A 164 6.99 7.05 13.91
CA TYR A 164 5.64 6.69 14.35
C TYR A 164 5.44 6.92 15.85
N GLN A 165 6.47 6.68 16.66
CA GLN A 165 6.41 6.94 18.10
C GLN A 165 6.52 8.42 18.49
N LEU A 166 6.87 9.33 17.56
CA LEU A 166 6.74 10.77 17.81
C LEU A 166 5.29 11.24 17.69
N SER A 167 4.46 10.51 16.95
CA SER A 167 3.06 10.86 16.74
C SER A 167 2.27 10.80 18.06
N GLY A 168 1.51 11.86 18.34
CA GLY A 168 0.73 11.98 19.59
C GLY A 168 1.51 12.53 20.79
N GLU A 169 2.84 12.62 20.72
CA GLU A 169 3.67 13.22 21.77
C GLU A 169 3.71 14.75 21.64
N SER A 170 4.09 15.44 22.72
CA SER A 170 4.13 16.91 22.73
C SER A 170 5.14 17.47 21.72
N ILE A 171 4.68 18.35 20.81
CA ILE A 171 5.52 19.03 19.81
C ILE A 171 6.71 19.73 20.46
N ALA A 172 6.54 20.34 21.64
CA ALA A 172 7.64 21.00 22.34
C ALA A 172 8.82 20.04 22.64
N GLN A 173 8.56 18.76 22.84
CA GLN A 173 9.57 17.75 23.13
C GLN A 173 10.09 17.05 21.86
N THR A 174 9.22 16.84 20.86
CA THR A 174 9.54 16.12 19.61
C THR A 174 10.14 17.00 18.52
N LEU A 175 10.01 18.33 18.60
CA LEU A 175 10.50 19.27 17.58
C LEU A 175 11.97 19.01 17.16
N PRO A 176 12.94 18.78 18.06
CA PRO A 176 14.31 18.48 17.65
C PRO A 176 14.45 17.14 16.90
N LEU A 177 13.63 16.15 17.23
CA LEU A 177 13.63 14.83 16.58
C LEU A 177 12.98 14.92 15.20
N TYR A 178 11.90 15.68 15.04
CA TYR A 178 11.32 15.94 13.71
C TYR A 178 12.30 16.67 12.80
N LYS A 179 13.02 17.69 13.30
CA LYS A 179 14.10 18.34 12.52
C LYS A 179 15.19 17.36 12.11
N LYS A 180 15.53 16.40 12.97
CA LYS A 180 16.49 15.34 12.67
C LYS A 180 15.96 14.40 11.59
N ALA A 181 14.71 13.97 11.69
CA ALA A 181 14.05 13.08 10.75
C ALA A 181 13.91 13.71 9.35
N LEU A 182 13.54 14.99 9.27
CA LEU A 182 13.47 15.75 8.01
C LEU A 182 14.81 15.82 7.27
N LYS A 183 15.92 15.87 8.03
CA LYS A 183 17.29 15.92 7.50
C LYS A 183 17.93 14.53 7.35
N SER A 184 17.20 13.46 7.62
CA SER A 184 17.72 12.10 7.50
C SER A 184 18.02 11.78 6.04
N ASP A 185 19.16 11.13 5.77
CA ASP A 185 19.44 10.58 4.43
C ASP A 185 18.52 9.41 4.07
N ASN A 186 17.85 8.82 5.08
CA ASN A 186 16.94 7.71 4.91
C ASN A 186 15.59 8.16 4.32
N LEU A 187 15.28 7.68 3.12
CA LEU A 187 14.04 8.00 2.40
C LEU A 187 12.78 7.53 3.15
N TYR A 188 12.84 6.37 3.80
CA TYR A 188 11.70 5.81 4.53
C TYR A 188 11.37 6.61 5.79
N VAL A 189 12.37 7.18 6.46
CA VAL A 189 12.19 8.11 7.59
C VAL A 189 11.43 9.35 7.15
N ARG A 190 11.89 9.99 6.05
CA ARG A 190 11.24 11.19 5.52
C ARG A 190 9.83 10.89 5.02
N GLN A 191 9.61 9.72 4.41
CA GLN A 191 8.29 9.27 3.98
C GLN A 191 7.34 9.02 5.17
N ALA A 192 7.80 8.33 6.22
CA ALA A 192 6.99 8.13 7.42
C ALA A 192 6.60 9.45 8.07
N LEU A 193 7.53 10.41 8.09
CA LEU A 193 7.27 11.75 8.61
C LEU A 193 6.23 12.47 7.76
N ALA A 194 6.39 12.46 6.44
CA ALA A 194 5.45 13.09 5.53
C ALA A 194 4.04 12.51 5.65
N ASN A 195 3.91 11.22 5.96
CA ASN A 195 2.61 10.55 6.09
C ASN A 195 1.95 10.70 7.47
N THR A 196 2.68 11.15 8.50
CA THR A 196 2.18 11.12 9.89
C THR A 196 2.21 12.46 10.61
N LEU A 197 3.07 13.41 10.20
CA LEU A 197 3.14 14.72 10.83
C LEU A 197 2.01 15.62 10.31
N SER A 198 0.89 15.62 11.03
CA SER A 198 -0.25 16.50 10.77
C SER A 198 -0.96 16.86 12.09
N PRO A 199 -1.19 18.15 12.40
CA PRO A 199 -0.79 19.33 11.63
C PRO A 199 0.74 19.55 11.63
N ILE A 200 1.25 20.28 10.64
CA ILE A 200 2.67 20.65 10.56
C ILE A 200 2.93 21.89 11.43
N PRO A 201 3.79 21.82 12.46
CA PRO A 201 4.19 22.99 13.24
C PRO A 201 4.87 24.06 12.37
N GLN A 202 4.59 25.33 12.64
CA GLN A 202 5.16 26.47 11.92
C GLN A 202 6.70 26.45 11.93
N GLU A 203 7.29 26.00 13.02
CA GLU A 203 8.74 25.90 13.24
C GLU A 203 9.43 24.81 12.38
N LEU A 204 8.63 23.94 11.74
CA LEU A 204 9.08 22.91 10.83
C LEU A 204 8.78 23.22 9.36
N GLN A 205 8.03 24.29 9.05
CA GLN A 205 7.58 24.59 7.69
C GLN A 205 8.75 24.58 6.69
N THR A 206 9.80 25.35 6.94
CA THR A 206 10.94 25.46 6.01
C THR A 206 11.66 24.14 5.79
N GLU A 207 11.91 23.36 6.85
CA GLU A 207 12.52 22.04 6.70
C GLU A 207 11.57 21.06 5.98
N TYR A 208 10.26 21.16 6.21
CA TYR A 208 9.25 20.31 5.59
C TYR A 208 9.08 20.63 4.10
N GLU A 209 9.19 21.90 3.69
CA GLU A 209 9.18 22.33 2.28
C GLU A 209 10.26 21.64 1.44
N SER A 210 11.40 21.27 2.05
CA SER A 210 12.44 20.51 1.35
C SER A 210 11.95 19.15 0.80
N LEU A 211 10.89 18.58 1.39
CA LEU A 211 10.29 17.31 0.96
C LEU A 211 9.59 17.40 -0.41
N LEU A 212 9.25 18.60 -0.90
CA LEU A 212 8.77 18.79 -2.27
C LEU A 212 9.82 18.37 -3.32
N LYS A 213 11.09 18.32 -2.94
CA LYS A 213 12.22 17.91 -3.79
C LYS A 213 12.81 16.56 -3.38
N ASP A 214 12.09 15.78 -2.57
CA ASP A 214 12.55 14.46 -2.13
C ASP A 214 12.78 13.53 -3.33
N LYS A 215 13.64 12.51 -3.19
CA LYS A 215 13.81 11.48 -4.22
C LYS A 215 12.58 10.56 -4.35
N SER A 216 11.74 10.46 -3.32
CA SER A 216 10.52 9.67 -3.31
C SER A 216 9.32 10.46 -3.82
N TYR A 217 8.67 9.97 -4.88
CA TYR A 217 7.39 10.51 -5.32
C TYR A 217 6.27 10.33 -4.29
N VAL A 218 6.36 9.32 -3.40
CA VAL A 218 5.40 9.17 -2.28
C VAL A 218 5.57 10.34 -1.31
N THR A 219 6.81 10.65 -0.95
CA THR A 219 7.12 11.77 -0.05
C THR A 219 6.74 13.11 -0.67
N GLN A 220 7.02 13.32 -1.96
CA GLN A 220 6.60 14.53 -2.66
C GLN A 220 5.07 14.70 -2.71
N GLU A 221 4.30 13.64 -3.01
CA GLU A 221 2.83 13.67 -3.03
C GLU A 221 2.27 14.05 -1.66
N ALA A 222 2.73 13.38 -0.60
CA ALA A 222 2.34 13.68 0.77
C ALA A 222 2.75 15.09 1.21
N ALA A 223 3.95 15.53 0.82
CA ALA A 223 4.44 16.86 1.15
C ALA A 223 3.59 17.96 0.49
N LEU A 224 3.30 17.83 -0.81
CA LEU A 224 2.46 18.77 -1.54
C LEU A 224 1.08 18.90 -0.89
N TYR A 225 0.42 17.78 -0.60
CA TYR A 225 -0.89 17.80 0.03
C TYR A 225 -0.86 18.43 1.42
N ASN A 226 0.09 18.01 2.28
CA ASN A 226 0.13 18.49 3.66
C ASN A 226 0.54 19.96 3.76
N LEU A 227 1.50 20.42 2.95
CA LEU A 227 1.87 21.83 2.91
C LEU A 227 0.70 22.69 2.42
N TRP A 228 0.03 22.27 1.34
CA TRP A 228 -1.17 22.95 0.84
C TRP A 228 -2.28 23.00 1.89
N LEU A 229 -2.47 21.94 2.67
CA LEU A 229 -3.49 21.86 3.72
C LEU A 229 -3.16 22.76 4.94
N ASN A 230 -1.91 22.76 5.40
CA ASN A 230 -1.50 23.38 6.65
C ASN A 230 -1.10 24.86 6.52
N PHE A 231 -0.69 25.31 5.34
CA PHE A 231 -0.19 26.68 5.11
C PHE A 231 -0.99 27.37 3.99
N PRO A 232 -2.19 27.92 4.29
CA PRO A 232 -3.11 28.45 3.30
C PRO A 232 -2.60 29.66 2.51
N LYS A 233 -1.66 30.44 3.06
CA LYS A 233 -1.16 31.66 2.39
C LYS A 233 -0.14 31.32 1.30
N GLU A 234 0.50 30.17 1.41
CA GLU A 234 1.61 29.69 0.59
C GLU A 234 1.14 28.66 -0.47
N LYS A 235 -0.16 28.35 -0.53
CA LYS A 235 -0.74 27.38 -1.50
C LYS A 235 -0.29 27.62 -2.94
N ALA A 236 -0.28 28.88 -3.37
CA ALA A 236 0.13 29.24 -4.72
C ALA A 236 1.61 28.93 -4.98
N ASP A 237 2.46 29.12 -3.97
CA ASP A 237 3.91 28.89 -4.05
C ASP A 237 4.20 27.39 -4.17
N TYR A 238 3.56 26.55 -3.36
CA TYR A 238 3.72 25.09 -3.47
C TYR A 238 3.20 24.53 -4.80
N LEU A 239 2.10 25.07 -5.31
CA LEU A 239 1.61 24.72 -6.64
C LEU A 239 2.61 25.17 -7.72
N ASN A 240 3.21 26.34 -7.59
CA ASN A 240 4.22 26.79 -8.54
C ASN A 240 5.49 25.92 -8.50
N GLU A 241 5.92 25.51 -7.31
CA GLU A 241 7.09 24.66 -7.12
C GLU A 241 6.89 23.25 -7.69
N MET A 242 5.70 22.67 -7.51
CA MET A 242 5.37 21.32 -8.00
C MET A 242 4.82 21.30 -9.43
N LYS A 243 4.83 22.43 -10.13
CA LYS A 243 4.28 22.56 -11.47
C LYS A 243 5.05 21.69 -12.47
N GLY A 244 4.32 20.78 -13.13
CA GLY A 244 4.88 19.90 -14.15
C GLY A 244 5.53 18.62 -13.62
N VAL A 245 5.49 18.38 -12.30
CA VAL A 245 5.93 17.10 -11.73
C VAL A 245 4.87 16.03 -12.00
N GLU A 246 5.27 14.95 -12.67
CA GLU A 246 4.38 13.84 -13.07
C GLU A 246 4.15 12.83 -11.94
N GLY A 247 5.23 12.40 -11.28
CA GLY A 247 5.22 11.33 -10.29
C GLY A 247 5.37 9.93 -10.92
N PHE A 248 4.69 8.95 -10.36
CA PHE A 248 4.69 7.56 -10.83
C PHE A 248 3.96 7.39 -12.18
N GLN A 249 3.92 6.16 -12.70
CA GLN A 249 3.22 5.81 -13.95
C GLN A 249 1.71 6.14 -13.91
N ASN A 250 1.10 6.11 -12.72
CA ASN A 250 -0.30 6.54 -12.53
C ASN A 250 -0.46 8.07 -12.46
N LYS A 251 0.62 8.85 -12.62
CA LYS A 251 0.66 10.32 -12.57
C LYS A 251 0.16 10.89 -11.25
N ASN A 252 0.43 10.22 -10.13
CA ASN A 252 -0.08 10.57 -8.81
C ASN A 252 0.10 12.05 -8.45
N ILE A 253 1.30 12.60 -8.65
CA ILE A 253 1.61 14.01 -8.31
C ILE A 253 0.91 14.96 -9.29
N ARG A 254 0.94 14.68 -10.60
CA ARG A 254 0.29 15.56 -11.59
C ARG A 254 -1.21 15.64 -11.36
N GLN A 255 -1.85 14.51 -11.09
CA GLN A 255 -3.29 14.47 -10.85
C GLN A 255 -3.66 15.17 -9.53
N LEU A 256 -2.91 14.96 -8.45
CA LEU A 256 -3.08 15.73 -7.21
C LEU A 256 -2.89 17.24 -7.45
N TRP A 257 -1.86 17.62 -8.18
CA TRP A 257 -1.58 19.03 -8.50
C TRP A 257 -2.75 19.69 -9.24
N LEU A 258 -3.36 18.99 -10.21
CA LEU A 258 -4.52 19.51 -10.94
C LEU A 258 -5.71 19.75 -10.02
N VAL A 259 -5.99 18.80 -9.12
CA VAL A 259 -7.06 18.91 -8.12
C VAL A 259 -6.83 20.12 -7.24
N LEU A 260 -5.64 20.24 -6.65
CA LEU A 260 -5.29 21.35 -5.77
C LEU A 260 -5.35 22.70 -6.50
N ALA A 261 -4.89 22.77 -7.75
CA ALA A 261 -4.99 23.98 -8.57
C ALA A 261 -6.46 24.37 -8.87
N LEU A 262 -7.35 23.40 -9.10
CA LEU A 262 -8.77 23.64 -9.35
C LEU A 262 -9.46 24.21 -8.10
N VAL A 263 -9.17 23.66 -6.92
CA VAL A 263 -9.83 24.05 -5.66
C VAL A 263 -9.17 25.24 -4.97
N THR A 264 -7.99 25.67 -5.39
CA THR A 264 -7.34 26.88 -4.84
C THR A 264 -8.01 28.13 -5.39
N GLU A 265 -8.48 28.99 -4.49
CA GLU A 265 -9.10 30.26 -4.83
C GLU A 265 -8.07 31.20 -5.48
N GLY A 266 -8.46 31.90 -6.56
CA GLY A 266 -7.60 32.87 -7.24
C GLY A 266 -6.42 32.28 -8.04
N TYR A 267 -6.09 30.99 -7.91
CA TYR A 267 -4.96 30.39 -8.63
C TYR A 267 -5.28 30.16 -10.11
N GLU A 268 -4.52 30.80 -10.99
CA GLU A 268 -4.54 30.64 -12.46
C GLU A 268 -5.96 30.48 -13.07
N LEU A 269 -6.84 31.45 -12.78
CA LEU A 269 -8.26 31.41 -13.17
C LEU A 269 -8.47 31.15 -14.67
N ASP A 270 -7.62 31.72 -15.52
CA ASP A 270 -7.63 31.55 -16.98
C ASP A 270 -7.32 30.12 -17.45
N LYS A 271 -6.71 29.29 -16.58
CA LYS A 271 -6.29 27.92 -16.90
C LYS A 271 -7.17 26.86 -16.26
N LYS A 272 -8.11 27.21 -15.37
CA LYS A 272 -8.95 26.24 -14.66
C LYS A 272 -9.69 25.29 -15.59
N GLN A 273 -10.25 25.79 -16.70
CA GLN A 273 -10.92 24.93 -17.68
C GLN A 273 -9.95 23.90 -18.29
N ARG A 274 -8.72 24.31 -18.62
CA ARG A 274 -7.69 23.41 -19.14
C ARG A 274 -7.32 22.35 -18.11
N TYR A 275 -7.18 22.73 -16.83
CA TYR A 275 -6.87 21.78 -15.76
C TYR A 275 -8.00 20.76 -15.53
N ALA A 276 -9.25 21.21 -15.58
CA ALA A 276 -10.41 20.35 -15.51
C ALA A 276 -10.45 19.35 -16.69
N SER A 277 -10.24 19.84 -17.92
CA SER A 277 -10.17 18.99 -19.11
C SER A 277 -9.05 17.96 -19.03
N GLU A 278 -7.87 18.35 -18.55
CA GLU A 278 -6.74 17.43 -18.40
C GLU A 278 -7.05 16.33 -17.37
N LEU A 279 -7.61 16.69 -16.21
CA LEU A 279 -7.99 15.73 -15.17
C LEU A 279 -9.05 14.74 -15.69
N ILE A 280 -10.06 15.23 -16.42
CA ILE A 280 -11.10 14.39 -17.03
C ILE A 280 -10.50 13.47 -18.10
N ASN A 281 -9.57 13.97 -18.93
CA ASN A 281 -8.94 13.18 -19.99
C ASN A 281 -8.15 11.99 -19.43
N TYR A 282 -7.56 12.08 -18.23
CA TYR A 282 -6.90 10.95 -17.58
C TYR A 282 -7.84 9.77 -17.28
N SER A 283 -9.16 9.98 -17.25
CA SER A 283 -10.14 8.90 -17.12
C SER A 283 -10.43 8.14 -18.42
N SER A 284 -9.96 8.66 -19.56
CA SER A 284 -10.25 8.12 -20.89
C SER A 284 -9.55 6.78 -21.15
N LYS A 285 -10.04 6.05 -22.15
CA LYS A 285 -9.48 4.74 -22.58
C LYS A 285 -8.05 4.80 -23.14
N GLU A 286 -7.51 5.99 -23.37
CA GLU A 286 -6.16 6.20 -23.91
C GLU A 286 -5.07 5.99 -22.83
N PHE A 287 -5.47 5.95 -21.55
CA PHE A 287 -4.57 5.75 -20.43
C PHE A 287 -4.70 4.35 -19.81
N SER A 288 -3.65 3.94 -19.06
CA SER A 288 -3.67 2.71 -18.29
C SER A 288 -4.75 2.75 -17.21
N PHE A 289 -5.18 1.59 -16.72
CA PHE A 289 -6.26 1.54 -15.75
C PHE A 289 -5.87 2.24 -14.43
N GLU A 290 -4.60 2.25 -14.05
CA GLU A 290 -4.09 2.92 -12.84
C GLU A 290 -4.22 4.45 -12.92
N VAL A 291 -3.92 5.04 -14.08
CA VAL A 291 -4.11 6.48 -14.32
C VAL A 291 -5.61 6.84 -14.25
N ARG A 292 -6.45 6.00 -14.88
CA ARG A 292 -7.89 6.19 -14.95
C ARG A 292 -8.55 6.05 -13.58
N GLU A 293 -8.15 5.05 -12.79
CA GLU A 293 -8.66 4.80 -11.43
C GLU A 293 -8.44 6.03 -10.54
N LYS A 294 -7.20 6.55 -10.49
CA LYS A 294 -6.84 7.78 -9.77
C LYS A 294 -7.60 9.01 -10.28
N SER A 295 -7.80 9.13 -11.59
CA SER A 295 -8.62 10.22 -12.17
C SER A 295 -10.08 10.13 -11.72
N PHE A 296 -10.66 8.94 -11.70
CA PHE A 296 -12.02 8.73 -11.21
C PHE A 296 -12.17 9.02 -9.72
N GLU A 297 -11.18 8.69 -8.89
CA GLU A 297 -11.16 9.07 -7.46
C GLU A 297 -11.31 10.59 -7.32
N PHE A 298 -10.47 11.36 -8.02
CA PHE A 298 -10.50 12.82 -7.96
C PHE A 298 -11.75 13.45 -8.60
N ILE A 299 -12.24 12.89 -9.71
CA ILE A 299 -13.52 13.33 -10.31
C ILE A 299 -14.66 13.12 -9.32
N ASN A 300 -14.67 11.99 -8.59
CA ASN A 300 -15.67 11.70 -7.58
C ASN A 300 -15.57 12.64 -6.37
N GLU A 301 -14.36 12.90 -5.87
CA GLU A 301 -14.12 13.85 -4.78
C GLU A 301 -14.61 15.26 -5.13
N LEU A 302 -14.31 15.73 -6.35
CA LEU A 302 -14.73 17.04 -6.85
C LEU A 302 -16.18 17.07 -7.36
N LYS A 303 -16.86 15.92 -7.44
CA LYS A 303 -18.19 15.75 -8.05
C LYS A 303 -18.28 16.30 -9.48
N MET A 304 -17.17 16.23 -10.24
CA MET A 304 -17.01 16.78 -11.59
C MET A 304 -17.47 15.81 -12.69
N TYR A 305 -18.70 15.29 -12.58
CA TYR A 305 -19.27 14.37 -13.55
C TYR A 305 -19.79 15.09 -14.80
N THR A 306 -18.89 15.42 -15.72
CA THR A 306 -19.24 15.88 -17.05
C THR A 306 -19.75 14.73 -17.93
N SER A 307 -20.37 15.04 -19.06
CA SER A 307 -20.76 14.03 -20.06
C SER A 307 -19.57 13.17 -20.51
N GLU A 308 -18.36 13.73 -20.58
CA GLU A 308 -17.15 12.99 -20.93
C GLU A 308 -16.71 12.06 -19.80
N ALA A 309 -16.66 12.55 -18.56
CA ALA A 309 -16.33 11.73 -17.39
C ALA A 309 -17.30 10.54 -17.23
N LEU A 310 -18.60 10.78 -17.43
CA LEU A 310 -19.62 9.73 -17.37
C LEU A 310 -19.44 8.69 -18.49
N LYS A 311 -19.17 9.10 -19.73
CA LYS A 311 -18.85 8.18 -20.83
C LYS A 311 -17.62 7.33 -20.51
N ASN A 312 -16.58 7.96 -19.97
CA ASN A 312 -15.34 7.28 -19.58
C ASN A 312 -15.59 6.26 -18.45
N LEU A 313 -16.44 6.59 -17.47
CA LEU A 313 -16.82 5.70 -16.38
C LEU A 313 -17.58 4.47 -16.91
N VAL A 314 -18.58 4.68 -17.78
CA VAL A 314 -19.33 3.58 -18.41
C VAL A 314 -18.40 2.68 -19.24
N ASN A 315 -17.46 3.27 -19.97
CA ASN A 315 -16.43 2.50 -20.68
C ASN A 315 -15.58 1.65 -19.71
N ALA A 316 -15.13 2.22 -18.59
CA ALA A 316 -14.37 1.51 -17.56
C ALA A 316 -15.17 0.33 -16.95
N SER A 317 -16.50 0.48 -16.79
CA SER A 317 -17.40 -0.58 -16.32
C SER A 317 -17.54 -1.78 -17.27
N THR A 318 -16.94 -1.71 -18.47
CA THR A 318 -16.86 -2.83 -19.42
C THR A 318 -15.43 -3.31 -19.68
N HIS A 319 -14.44 -2.84 -18.92
CA HIS A 319 -13.03 -3.12 -19.13
C HIS A 319 -12.67 -4.62 -18.95
N HIS A 320 -11.59 -5.07 -19.60
CA HIS A 320 -11.15 -6.47 -19.56
C HIS A 320 -10.52 -6.86 -18.22
N ASN A 321 -9.74 -5.96 -17.59
CA ASN A 321 -9.25 -6.13 -16.23
C ASN A 321 -10.45 -6.16 -15.26
N TRP A 322 -10.67 -7.31 -14.62
CA TRP A 322 -11.85 -7.53 -13.78
C TRP A 322 -11.86 -6.69 -12.50
N ARG A 323 -10.69 -6.36 -11.93
CA ARG A 323 -10.58 -5.53 -10.71
C ARG A 323 -10.99 -4.10 -11.01
N PHE A 324 -10.39 -3.50 -12.04
CA PHE A 324 -10.73 -2.15 -12.48
C PHE A 324 -12.19 -2.04 -12.94
N LYS A 325 -12.69 -3.05 -13.68
CA LYS A 325 -14.11 -3.13 -14.05
C LYS A 325 -15.02 -3.16 -12.81
N LYS A 326 -14.66 -3.93 -11.78
CA LYS A 326 -15.43 -3.99 -10.53
C LYS A 326 -15.43 -2.65 -9.82
N TYR A 327 -14.27 -2.00 -9.69
CA TYR A 327 -14.14 -0.64 -9.15
C TYR A 327 -15.06 0.35 -9.89
N ALA A 328 -14.96 0.42 -11.22
CA ALA A 328 -15.73 1.35 -12.03
C ALA A 328 -17.25 1.09 -11.96
N ARG A 329 -17.67 -0.17 -11.79
CA ARG A 329 -19.08 -0.52 -11.59
C ARG A 329 -19.59 -0.07 -10.22
N ASN A 330 -18.82 -0.30 -9.17
CA ASN A 330 -19.18 0.18 -7.83
C ASN A 330 -19.30 1.70 -7.81
N LEU A 331 -18.33 2.41 -8.41
CA LEU A 331 -18.39 3.87 -8.51
C LEU A 331 -19.58 4.35 -9.36
N LEU A 332 -19.89 3.67 -10.46
CA LEU A 332 -21.07 4.00 -11.27
C LEU A 332 -22.37 3.85 -10.46
N ASP A 333 -22.46 2.81 -9.62
CA ASP A 333 -23.62 2.57 -8.76
C ASP A 333 -23.79 3.73 -7.77
N GLU A 334 -22.72 4.15 -7.09
CA GLU A 334 -22.72 5.33 -6.23
C GLU A 334 -23.13 6.61 -6.97
N VAL A 335 -22.65 6.81 -8.20
CA VAL A 335 -22.99 7.97 -9.03
C VAL A 335 -24.46 8.00 -9.42
N MET A 336 -25.06 6.83 -9.69
CA MET A 336 -26.46 6.70 -10.09
C MET A 336 -27.45 6.93 -8.93
N GLU A 337 -26.99 6.91 -7.68
CA GLU A 337 -27.81 7.33 -6.53
C GLU A 337 -28.22 8.80 -6.66
N ASN A 338 -27.40 9.62 -7.33
CA ASN A 338 -27.74 10.99 -7.65
C ASN A 338 -28.63 11.07 -8.91
N SER A 339 -29.88 11.51 -8.74
CA SER A 339 -30.86 11.63 -9.82
C SER A 339 -30.44 12.53 -10.99
N VAL A 340 -29.58 13.53 -10.76
CA VAL A 340 -29.06 14.41 -11.81
C VAL A 340 -28.10 13.63 -12.71
N TYR A 341 -27.16 12.89 -12.14
CA TYR A 341 -26.20 12.09 -12.91
C TYR A 341 -26.88 10.90 -13.58
N LYS A 342 -27.86 10.27 -12.93
CA LYS A 342 -28.68 9.22 -13.55
C LYS A 342 -29.37 9.70 -14.83
N LYS A 343 -30.03 10.87 -14.79
CA LYS A 343 -30.65 11.48 -15.99
C LYS A 343 -29.63 11.82 -17.08
N GLN A 344 -28.44 12.29 -16.69
CA GLN A 344 -27.37 12.53 -17.66
C GLN A 344 -26.94 11.22 -18.34
N LEU A 345 -26.75 10.14 -17.58
CA LEU A 345 -26.42 8.81 -18.11
C LEU A 345 -27.48 8.27 -19.08
N GLU A 346 -28.77 8.43 -18.76
CA GLU A 346 -29.87 8.10 -19.66
C GLU A 346 -29.76 8.84 -21.01
N GLY A 347 -29.49 10.14 -20.97
CA GLY A 347 -29.29 10.96 -22.17
C GLY A 347 -28.04 10.61 -22.99
N LEU A 348 -27.09 9.87 -22.41
CA LEU A 348 -25.86 9.45 -23.08
C LEU A 348 -25.98 8.11 -23.81
N LEU A 349 -27.04 7.32 -23.58
CA LEU A 349 -27.21 5.97 -24.14
C LEU A 349 -26.97 5.90 -25.66
N SER A 350 -27.54 6.84 -26.43
CA SER A 350 -27.43 6.88 -27.89
C SER A 350 -26.04 7.26 -28.41
N GLN A 351 -25.17 7.77 -27.53
CA GLN A 351 -23.83 8.25 -27.86
C GLN A 351 -22.74 7.24 -27.50
N LEU A 352 -23.11 6.16 -26.83
CA LEU A 352 -22.18 5.13 -26.36
C LEU A 352 -21.96 4.06 -27.43
N PRO A 353 -20.77 3.45 -27.50
CA PRO A 353 -20.59 2.25 -28.31
C PRO A 353 -21.49 1.12 -27.83
N LYS A 354 -21.80 0.18 -28.72
CA LYS A 354 -22.81 -0.88 -28.50
C LYS A 354 -22.64 -1.64 -27.17
N LYS A 355 -21.41 -1.97 -26.80
CA LYS A 355 -21.10 -2.74 -25.58
C LYS A 355 -21.45 -1.95 -24.32
N GLU A 356 -21.01 -0.69 -24.26
CA GLU A 356 -21.27 0.25 -23.19
C GLU A 356 -22.76 0.60 -23.10
N GLN A 357 -23.41 0.82 -24.23
CA GLN A 357 -24.84 1.07 -24.32
C GLN A 357 -25.66 -0.09 -23.74
N GLN A 358 -25.37 -1.33 -24.14
CA GLN A 358 -26.05 -2.52 -23.64
C GLN A 358 -25.85 -2.68 -22.13
N PHE A 359 -24.61 -2.46 -21.65
CA PHE A 359 -24.31 -2.51 -20.22
C PHE A 359 -25.09 -1.44 -19.44
N LEU A 360 -25.05 -0.18 -19.87
CA LEU A 360 -25.73 0.91 -19.18
C LEU A 360 -27.26 0.76 -19.22
N GLN A 361 -27.83 0.31 -20.34
CA GLN A 361 -29.26 0.06 -20.45
C GLN A 361 -29.73 -1.02 -19.47
N ALA A 362 -29.01 -2.14 -19.38
CA ALA A 362 -29.30 -3.17 -18.40
C ALA A 362 -29.23 -2.60 -16.98
N LYS A 363 -28.20 -1.82 -16.69
CA LYS A 363 -27.96 -1.25 -15.37
C LYS A 363 -28.99 -0.20 -14.94
N LEU A 364 -29.54 0.59 -15.86
CA LEU A 364 -30.60 1.56 -15.59
C LEU A 364 -31.99 0.92 -15.39
N SER A 365 -32.13 -0.34 -15.80
CA SER A 365 -33.38 -1.11 -15.69
C SER A 365 -33.45 -1.98 -14.41
N GLU A 366 -32.33 -2.10 -13.69
CA GLU A 366 -32.26 -2.59 -12.30
C GLU A 366 -32.82 -1.52 -11.35
#